data_AF-A0A9E5U266-F1
#
_entry.id   AF-A0A9E5U266-F1
#
_cell.length_a   1.000
_cell.length_b   1.000
_cell.length_c   1.000
_cell.angle_alpha   90.00
_cell.angle_beta   90.00
_cell.angle_gamma   90.00
#
_symmetry.space_group_name_H-M   'P 1'
#
loop_
_entity.id
_entity.type
_entity.pdbx_description
1 polymer ?
#
loop_
_entity_poly.entity_id
_entity_poly.type
_entity_poly.pdbx_seq_one_letter_code
_entity_poly.pdbx_strand_id
1 'polypeptide(L)'
;MYSTCIFCKRLLGSNEVVESFPVGRRLAFDSAKGRLWVVCRKCERWNLTPLEERWEAFEECERLFHGTRLRASSDNIGLARLKEGLELVRIGEPLRPEFAAWRYGDQFGRRRKRAILVTSGLVVAAGAVAAGGIAVGVGAGFAGQIPNLVLNIPVRVRIRTNDGRVLKFRQTDLHKARFLMEPGSEHWVVSIKHSKGKETFEGPEAMRVTSHLLPALNRMAGSKRAVQDAVAKIETAGDPESYLRNASRELDPDNWQPGHGRPLFPGKLGVIRKLPAPTRLALEMALHEEQEMRALMGELVELELAWREAEAIANIADNMFVPKEVDEFIERHRRAVQDDQSDALRVHDRS
;
A
#
# COMPACT_ATOMS: atom_id res chain seq x y z
N MET A 1 27.52 7.93 23.39
CA MET A 1 26.47 7.09 22.78
C MET A 1 26.32 5.77 23.53
N TYR A 2 25.12 5.44 23.98
CA TYR A 2 24.83 4.13 24.60
C TYR A 2 24.66 3.06 23.52
N SER A 3 25.12 1.83 23.75
CA SER A 3 25.04 0.73 22.76
C SER A 3 24.15 -0.44 23.21
N THR A 4 23.63 -0.38 24.44
CA THR A 4 22.79 -1.41 25.05
C THR A 4 21.46 -0.84 25.52
N CYS A 5 20.42 -1.65 25.44
CA CYS A 5 19.09 -1.28 25.91
C CYS A 5 19.09 -1.05 27.42
N ILE A 6 18.55 0.07 27.89
CA ILE A 6 18.53 0.40 29.32
C ILE A 6 17.62 -0.56 30.12
N PHE A 7 16.62 -1.15 29.47
CA PHE A 7 15.65 -2.06 30.08
C PHE A 7 16.15 -3.51 30.14
N CYS A 8 16.56 -4.09 29.01
CA CYS A 8 16.93 -5.52 28.95
C CYS A 8 18.43 -5.79 28.81
N LYS A 9 19.26 -4.73 28.78
CA LYS A 9 20.74 -4.76 28.65
C LYS A 9 21.27 -5.44 27.37
N ARG A 10 20.41 -5.78 26.42
CA ARG A 10 20.82 -6.35 25.12
C ARG A 10 21.44 -5.27 24.23
N LEU A 11 22.42 -5.65 23.41
CA LEU A 11 22.96 -4.80 22.36
C LEU A 11 21.85 -4.33 21.41
N LEU A 12 21.82 -3.03 21.12
CA LEU A 12 20.85 -2.41 20.22
C LEU A 12 21.19 -2.64 18.74
N GLY A 13 22.42 -3.09 18.48
CA GLY A 13 23.00 -3.19 17.15
C GLY A 13 23.57 -1.85 16.69
N SER A 14 24.13 -1.85 15.49
CA SER A 14 24.67 -0.66 14.82
C SER A 14 24.06 -0.50 13.44
N ASN A 15 24.04 0.73 12.92
CA ASN A 15 23.70 1.02 11.54
C ASN A 15 24.80 1.89 10.90
N GLU A 16 24.90 1.83 9.58
CA GLU A 16 25.88 2.62 8.79
C GLU A 16 25.18 3.69 7.95
N VAL A 17 23.86 3.85 8.12
CA VAL A 17 23.02 4.70 7.26
C VAL A 17 22.83 6.08 7.83
N VAL A 18 22.78 6.19 9.16
CA VAL A 18 22.75 7.46 9.89
C VAL A 18 24.14 7.65 10.49
N GLU A 19 25.02 8.33 9.76
CA GLU A 19 26.45 8.45 10.12
C GLU A 19 26.64 9.17 11.46
N SER A 20 25.80 10.17 11.71
CA SER A 20 25.74 10.93 12.96
C SER A 20 25.22 10.11 14.15
N PHE A 21 24.55 8.98 13.90
CA PHE A 21 23.99 8.11 14.93
C PHE A 21 24.05 6.61 14.56
N PRO A 22 25.23 5.98 14.66
CA PRO A 22 25.46 4.61 14.19
C PRO A 22 24.96 3.51 15.15
N VAL A 23 24.02 3.82 16.05
CA VAL A 23 23.46 2.87 17.03
C VAL A 23 22.03 2.51 16.68
N GLY A 24 21.69 1.24 16.83
CA GLY A 24 20.33 0.74 16.64
C GLY A 24 20.02 0.31 15.21
N ARG A 25 19.00 -0.54 15.07
CA ARG A 25 18.45 -1.00 13.78
C ARG A 25 16.98 -0.63 13.56
N ARG A 26 16.37 -0.03 14.58
CA ARG A 26 15.04 0.60 14.54
C ARG A 26 15.14 1.91 15.31
N LEU A 27 15.03 3.01 14.59
CA LEU A 27 15.06 4.36 15.15
C LEU A 27 13.67 4.95 15.08
N ALA A 28 13.28 5.69 16.11
CA ALA A 28 12.05 6.45 16.11
C ALA A 28 12.34 7.91 16.40
N PHE A 29 11.65 8.84 15.76
CA PHE A 29 11.93 10.26 15.91
C PHE A 29 10.66 11.12 15.82
N ASP A 30 10.63 12.18 16.61
CA ASP A 30 9.59 13.22 16.61
C ASP A 30 10.26 14.56 16.28
N SER A 31 9.94 15.09 15.10
CA SER A 31 10.49 16.35 14.60
C SER A 31 10.00 17.57 15.36
N ALA A 32 8.73 17.56 15.79
CA ALA A 32 8.14 18.67 16.50
C ALA A 32 8.69 18.79 17.93
N LYS A 33 9.02 17.66 18.57
CA LYS A 33 9.52 17.61 19.94
C LYS A 33 11.04 17.44 20.05
N GLY A 34 11.76 17.26 18.94
CA GLY A 34 13.22 17.06 18.94
C GLY A 34 13.64 15.80 19.70
N ARG A 35 12.85 14.72 19.59
CA ARG A 35 13.09 13.46 20.30
C ARG A 35 13.55 12.39 19.31
N LEU A 36 14.57 11.63 19.71
CA LEU A 36 15.09 10.48 18.98
C LEU A 36 15.16 9.31 19.97
N TRP A 37 14.67 8.15 19.56
CA TRP A 37 14.69 6.91 20.31
C TRP A 37 15.32 5.79 19.51
N VAL A 38 16.00 4.88 20.21
CA VAL A 38 16.36 3.57 19.68
C VAL A 38 15.38 2.53 20.22
N VAL A 39 14.65 1.86 19.33
CA VAL A 39 13.70 0.81 19.70
C VAL A 39 14.43 -0.53 19.77
N CYS A 40 14.40 -1.18 20.94
CA CYS A 40 15.08 -2.46 21.12
C CYS A 40 14.34 -3.58 20.38
N ARG A 41 15.00 -4.28 19.45
CA ARG A 41 14.39 -5.43 18.74
C ARG A 41 14.13 -6.68 19.59
N LYS A 42 14.56 -6.69 20.86
CA LYS A 42 14.34 -7.82 21.79
C LYS A 42 13.13 -7.62 22.69
N CYS A 43 13.01 -6.43 23.29
CA CYS A 43 11.96 -6.13 24.27
C CYS A 43 11.04 -5.00 23.84
N GLU A 44 11.23 -4.46 22.63
CA GLU A 44 10.41 -3.44 21.97
C GLU A 44 10.28 -2.11 22.73
N ARG A 45 11.04 -1.96 23.82
CA ARG A 45 11.14 -0.73 24.59
C ARG A 45 11.96 0.32 23.86
N TRP A 46 11.50 1.56 23.97
CA TRP A 46 12.06 2.74 23.35
C TRP A 46 13.07 3.38 24.30
N ASN A 47 14.32 3.52 23.85
CA ASN A 47 15.42 4.08 24.64
C ASN A 47 15.60 5.51 24.16
N LEU A 48 15.32 6.50 25.00
CA LEU A 48 15.46 7.91 24.62
C LEU A 48 16.95 8.26 24.48
N THR A 49 17.32 8.87 23.35
CA THR A 49 18.69 9.31 23.08
C THR A 49 19.00 10.62 23.82
N PRO A 50 20.19 10.81 24.41
CA PRO A 50 20.60 12.08 25.02
C PRO A 50 20.53 13.27 24.05
N LEU A 51 20.37 14.49 24.57
CA LEU A 51 20.02 15.68 23.76
C LEU A 51 21.15 16.10 22.79
N GLU A 52 22.40 15.91 23.20
CA GLU A 52 23.62 16.30 22.47
C GLU A 52 23.81 15.49 21.18
N GLU A 53 23.23 14.29 21.11
CA GLU A 53 23.41 13.35 20.00
C GLU A 53 22.27 13.43 18.96
N ARG A 54 21.34 14.39 19.06
CA ARG A 54 20.07 14.36 18.30
C ARG A 54 20.04 15.17 17.00
N TRP A 55 20.73 16.31 16.92
CA TRP A 55 20.42 17.32 15.91
C TRP A 55 20.73 16.86 14.47
N GLU A 56 21.94 16.39 14.21
CA GLU A 56 22.35 15.88 12.89
C GLU A 56 21.64 14.55 12.54
N ALA A 57 21.45 13.69 13.55
CA ALA A 57 20.78 12.41 13.41
C ALA A 57 19.31 12.55 13.01
N PHE A 58 18.65 13.58 13.54
CA PHE A 58 17.27 13.88 13.23
C PHE A 58 17.09 14.31 11.77
N GLU A 59 17.87 15.29 11.29
CA GLU A 59 17.77 15.77 9.90
C GLU A 59 18.06 14.66 8.89
N GLU A 60 19.03 13.79 9.21
CA GLU A 60 19.35 12.63 8.40
C GLU A 60 18.20 11.60 8.39
N CYS A 61 17.61 11.30 9.55
CA CYS A 61 16.44 10.42 9.65
C CYS A 61 15.25 10.98 8.87
N GLU A 62 14.97 12.29 8.97
CA GLU A 62 13.89 12.96 8.24
C GLU A 62 14.15 12.84 6.72
N ARG A 63 15.35 13.19 6.25
CA ARG A 63 15.76 13.07 4.84
C ARG A 63 15.63 11.64 4.31
N LEU A 64 16.08 10.64 5.08
CA LEU A 64 15.99 9.23 4.72
C LEU A 64 14.54 8.73 4.68
N PHE A 65 13.72 9.18 5.64
CA PHE A 65 12.30 8.87 5.69
C PHE A 65 11.56 9.45 4.48
N HIS A 66 11.85 10.68 4.08
CA HIS A 66 11.31 11.30 2.85
C HIS A 66 11.81 10.61 1.59
N GLY A 67 13.09 10.26 1.54
CA GLY A 67 13.73 9.62 0.40
C GLY A 67 13.33 8.16 0.18
N THR A 68 12.85 7.48 1.23
CA THR A 68 12.45 6.07 1.12
C THR A 68 11.04 5.89 0.58
N ARG A 69 10.90 4.81 -0.18
CA ARG A 69 9.69 4.46 -0.94
C ARG A 69 8.95 3.26 -0.35
N LEU A 70 9.48 2.68 0.74
CA LEU A 70 8.84 1.61 1.52
C LEU A 70 8.43 2.22 2.85
N ARG A 71 7.25 2.86 2.88
CA ARG A 71 6.71 3.50 4.06
C ARG A 71 5.21 3.25 4.20
N ALA A 72 4.74 3.15 5.44
CA ALA A 72 3.33 3.19 5.82
C ALA A 72 3.15 4.34 6.81
N SER A 73 1.98 4.98 6.78
CA SER A 73 1.67 6.12 7.64
C SER A 73 0.25 5.96 8.20
N SER A 74 0.08 6.08 9.52
CA SER A 74 -1.21 6.31 10.17
C SER A 74 -1.49 7.82 10.27
N ASP A 75 -2.37 8.26 11.16
CA ASP A 75 -2.54 9.70 11.45
C ASP A 75 -1.41 10.27 12.32
N ASN A 76 -0.70 9.41 13.07
CA ASN A 76 0.24 9.84 14.12
C ASN A 76 1.66 9.27 13.98
N ILE A 77 1.82 8.18 13.21
CA ILE A 77 3.10 7.48 13.05
C ILE A 77 3.31 7.06 11.61
N GLY A 78 4.52 7.28 11.11
CA GLY A 78 5.02 6.71 9.87
C GLY A 78 6.09 5.66 10.12
N LEU A 79 5.99 4.48 9.52
CA LEU A 79 7.03 3.44 9.54
C LEU A 79 7.66 3.33 8.15
N ALA A 80 8.98 3.37 8.07
CA ALA A 80 9.76 3.20 6.86
C ALA A 80 10.82 2.12 7.02
N ARG A 81 11.06 1.32 5.97
CA ARG A 81 12.14 0.33 5.91
C ARG A 81 13.14 0.70 4.81
N LEU A 82 14.40 0.91 5.19
CA LEU A 82 15.48 1.17 4.26
C LEU A 82 16.03 -0.15 3.68
N LYS A 83 16.71 -0.08 2.54
CA LYS A 83 17.22 -1.27 1.83
C LYS A 83 18.28 -2.02 2.64
N GLU A 84 19.02 -1.25 3.44
CA GLU A 84 20.10 -1.66 4.32
C GLU A 84 19.58 -2.32 5.61
N GLY A 85 18.25 -2.42 5.77
CA GLY A 85 17.57 -3.08 6.89
C GLY A 85 17.45 -2.21 8.14
N LEU A 86 17.65 -0.90 8.03
CA LEU A 86 17.31 0.07 9.07
C LEU A 86 15.83 0.43 8.99
N GLU A 87 15.14 0.40 10.13
CA GLU A 87 13.75 0.81 10.24
C GLU A 87 13.67 2.20 10.89
N LEU A 88 12.84 3.06 10.32
CA LEU A 88 12.62 4.43 10.77
C LEU A 88 11.15 4.61 11.14
N VAL A 89 10.87 5.10 12.34
CA VAL A 89 9.53 5.37 12.87
C VAL A 89 9.39 6.88 13.09
N ARG A 90 8.74 7.58 12.19
CA ARG A 90 8.46 9.01 12.31
C ARG A 90 7.19 9.23 13.15
N ILE A 91 7.24 10.12 14.14
CA ILE A 91 6.12 10.50 15.01
C ILE A 91 5.60 11.89 14.61
N GLY A 92 4.30 12.11 14.79
CA GLY A 92 3.58 13.32 14.39
C GLY A 92 2.87 13.14 13.06
N GLU A 93 2.17 14.17 12.57
CA GLU A 93 1.41 14.11 11.31
C GLU A 93 2.31 13.58 10.19
N PRO A 94 2.16 12.31 9.78
CA PRO A 94 3.03 11.74 8.78
C PRO A 94 2.64 12.28 7.42
N LEU A 95 3.59 12.23 6.48
CA LEU A 95 3.25 12.50 5.10
C LEU A 95 2.09 11.60 4.69
N ARG A 96 1.04 12.20 4.11
CA ARG A 96 -0.04 11.45 3.46
C ARG A 96 0.59 10.42 2.53
N PRO A 97 0.09 9.18 2.49
CA PRO A 97 0.62 8.17 1.58
C PRO A 97 0.48 8.65 0.14
N GLU A 98 1.56 9.20 -0.43
CA GLU A 98 1.59 9.52 -1.85
C GLU A 98 1.65 8.22 -2.64
N PHE A 99 0.63 8.01 -3.48
CA PHE A 99 0.60 6.87 -4.38
C PHE A 99 1.83 6.88 -5.31
N ALA A 100 2.76 5.96 -5.09
CA ALA A 100 4.02 5.89 -5.82
C ALA A 100 3.85 5.21 -7.20
N ALA A 101 3.18 5.91 -8.12
CA ALA A 101 2.84 5.46 -9.48
C ALA A 101 3.99 4.78 -10.27
N TRP A 102 5.23 5.24 -10.07
CA TRP A 102 6.42 4.71 -10.77
C TRP A 102 6.77 3.26 -10.39
N ARG A 103 6.33 2.73 -9.22
CA ARG A 103 6.52 1.31 -8.82
C ARG A 103 5.88 0.33 -9.81
N TYR A 104 4.81 0.76 -10.46
CA TYR A 104 3.94 -0.08 -11.29
C TYR A 104 4.26 0.01 -12.79
N GLY A 105 4.91 1.09 -13.24
CA GLY A 105 5.22 1.36 -14.65
C GLY A 105 5.95 0.21 -15.36
N ASP A 106 7.03 -0.29 -14.74
CA ASP A 106 7.87 -1.32 -15.35
C ASP A 106 7.34 -2.74 -15.13
N GLN A 107 6.56 -2.97 -14.08
CA GLN A 107 6.05 -4.31 -13.77
C GLN A 107 4.95 -4.73 -14.74
N PHE A 108 3.98 -3.86 -14.99
CA PHE A 108 2.90 -4.13 -15.93
C PHE A 108 3.39 -4.20 -17.37
N GLY A 109 4.34 -3.33 -17.74
CA GLY A 109 5.01 -3.38 -19.05
C GLY A 109 5.75 -4.71 -19.28
N ARG A 110 6.55 -5.17 -18.31
CA ARG A 110 7.25 -6.46 -18.39
C ARG A 110 6.28 -7.64 -18.48
N ARG A 111 5.20 -7.63 -17.68
CA ARG A 111 4.16 -8.67 -17.72
C ARG A 111 3.49 -8.74 -19.11
N ARG A 112 3.18 -7.59 -19.70
CA ARG A 112 2.62 -7.50 -21.05
C ARG A 112 3.59 -7.99 -22.11
N LYS A 113 4.86 -7.57 -22.08
CA LYS A 113 5.91 -8.05 -23.01
C LYS A 113 6.06 -9.58 -22.95
N ARG A 114 6.09 -10.16 -21.76
CA ARG A 114 6.16 -11.62 -21.57
C ARG A 114 4.91 -12.32 -22.10
N ALA A 115 3.72 -11.76 -21.87
CA ALA A 115 2.47 -12.31 -22.38
C ALA A 115 2.41 -12.25 -23.92
N ILE A 116 2.86 -11.14 -24.51
CA ILE A 116 3.02 -11.00 -25.97
C ILE A 116 3.99 -12.06 -26.48
N LEU A 117 5.17 -12.21 -25.88
CA LEU A 117 6.20 -13.14 -26.33
C LEU A 117 5.76 -14.61 -26.26
N VAL A 118 5.05 -15.00 -25.20
CA VAL A 118 4.45 -16.35 -25.08
C VAL A 118 3.35 -16.55 -26.12
N THR A 119 2.51 -15.54 -26.34
CA THR A 119 1.42 -15.60 -27.32
C THR A 119 1.97 -15.64 -28.75
N SER A 120 2.98 -14.82 -29.06
CA SER A 120 3.64 -14.81 -30.37
C SER A 120 4.43 -16.09 -30.60
N GLY A 121 5.08 -16.65 -29.58
CA GLY A 121 5.74 -17.95 -29.67
C GLY A 121 4.76 -19.11 -29.96
N LEU A 122 3.57 -19.10 -29.34
CA LEU A 122 2.49 -20.05 -29.65
C LEU A 122 1.95 -19.88 -31.08
N VAL A 123 1.82 -18.64 -31.56
CA VAL A 123 1.38 -18.35 -32.94
C VAL A 123 2.43 -18.78 -33.96
N VAL A 124 3.72 -18.52 -33.72
CA VAL A 124 4.81 -18.95 -34.60
C VAL A 124 4.94 -20.47 -34.62
N ALA A 125 4.84 -21.15 -33.47
CA ALA A 125 4.84 -22.61 -33.41
C ALA A 125 3.63 -23.22 -34.13
N ALA A 126 2.42 -22.67 -33.94
CA ALA A 126 1.23 -23.09 -34.68
C ALA A 126 1.33 -22.80 -36.18
N GLY A 127 1.93 -21.68 -36.56
CA GLY A 127 2.21 -21.30 -37.95
C GLY A 127 3.24 -22.21 -38.62
N ALA A 128 4.28 -22.63 -37.90
CA ALA A 128 5.26 -23.62 -38.39
C ALA A 128 4.63 -25.00 -38.56
N VAL A 129 3.72 -25.41 -37.66
CA VAL A 129 2.94 -26.65 -37.80
C VAL A 129 1.94 -26.54 -38.96
N ALA A 130 1.32 -25.38 -39.18
CA ALA A 130 0.44 -25.15 -40.33
C ALA A 130 1.21 -25.12 -41.66
N ALA A 131 2.41 -24.52 -41.69
CA ALA A 131 3.30 -24.55 -42.86
C ALA A 131 3.81 -25.97 -43.16
N GLY A 132 4.15 -26.75 -42.13
CA GLY A 132 4.43 -28.19 -42.28
C GLY A 132 3.19 -28.99 -42.70
N GLY A 133 2.01 -28.58 -42.26
CA GLY A 133 0.71 -29.17 -42.64
C GLY A 133 0.22 -28.78 -44.04
N ILE A 134 0.79 -27.74 -44.68
CA ILE A 134 0.57 -27.44 -46.09
C ILE A 134 1.25 -28.49 -46.98
N ALA A 135 2.31 -29.15 -46.51
CA ALA A 135 2.85 -30.34 -47.17
C ALA A 135 1.98 -31.60 -46.99
N VAL A 136 1.00 -31.59 -46.06
CA VAL A 136 0.15 -32.75 -45.69
C VAL A 136 -1.35 -32.48 -45.88
N GLY A 137 -1.77 -31.31 -46.39
CA GLY A 137 -3.16 -31.02 -46.77
C GLY A 137 -4.13 -30.61 -45.65
N VAL A 138 -3.67 -30.04 -44.52
CA VAL A 138 -4.52 -29.70 -43.35
C VAL A 138 -4.53 -28.18 -43.01
N GLY A 139 -4.01 -27.33 -43.91
CA GLY A 139 -3.52 -25.98 -43.58
C GLY A 139 -4.52 -24.89 -43.13
N ALA A 140 -5.83 -25.00 -43.36
CA ALA A 140 -6.75 -23.88 -43.10
C ALA A 140 -7.43 -23.89 -41.71
N GLY A 141 -7.49 -25.03 -41.02
CA GLY A 141 -8.27 -25.19 -39.78
C GLY A 141 -7.61 -24.64 -38.50
N PHE A 142 -6.30 -24.39 -38.52
CA PHE A 142 -5.54 -24.09 -37.29
C PHE A 142 -5.51 -22.60 -36.91
N ALA A 143 -5.73 -21.67 -37.86
CA ALA A 143 -5.82 -20.24 -37.53
C ALA A 143 -7.00 -19.94 -36.57
N GLY A 144 -8.13 -20.64 -36.74
CA GLY A 144 -9.29 -20.57 -35.85
C GLY A 144 -9.07 -21.19 -34.46
N GLN A 145 -8.01 -21.99 -34.27
CA GLN A 145 -7.66 -22.62 -32.99
C GLN A 145 -6.73 -21.73 -32.12
N ILE A 146 -6.16 -20.65 -32.67
CA ILE A 146 -5.25 -19.75 -31.94
C ILE A 146 -5.92 -19.11 -30.71
N PRO A 147 -7.18 -18.61 -30.78
CA PRO A 147 -7.88 -18.15 -29.59
C PRO A 147 -8.00 -19.26 -28.53
N ASN A 148 -8.31 -20.50 -28.92
CA ASN A 148 -8.43 -21.63 -28.01
C ASN A 148 -7.09 -22.00 -27.36
N LEU A 149 -5.96 -21.95 -28.10
CA LEU A 149 -4.63 -22.25 -27.58
C LEU A 149 -4.18 -21.24 -26.50
N VAL A 150 -4.50 -19.94 -26.70
CA VAL A 150 -4.21 -18.86 -25.74
C VAL A 150 -5.15 -18.90 -24.54
N LEU A 151 -6.41 -19.29 -24.76
CA LEU A 151 -7.44 -19.42 -23.72
C LEU A 151 -7.31 -20.70 -22.89
N ASN A 152 -6.65 -21.76 -23.40
CA ASN A 152 -6.47 -23.06 -22.75
C ASN A 152 -5.13 -23.24 -22.02
N ILE A 153 -4.40 -22.16 -21.71
CA ILE A 153 -3.23 -22.23 -20.83
C ILE A 153 -3.69 -22.71 -19.43
N PRO A 154 -3.19 -23.85 -18.92
CA PRO A 154 -3.74 -24.50 -17.73
C PRO A 154 -3.57 -23.65 -16.46
N VAL A 155 -4.52 -23.83 -15.54
CA VAL A 155 -4.68 -23.26 -14.18
C VAL A 155 -3.64 -22.22 -13.78
N ARG A 156 -4.07 -20.96 -13.66
CA ARG A 156 -3.17 -19.82 -13.44
C ARG A 156 -3.11 -19.33 -12.01
N VAL A 157 -4.13 -19.62 -11.19
CA VAL A 157 -4.22 -19.12 -9.82
C VAL A 157 -4.68 -20.23 -8.89
N ARG A 158 -3.94 -20.41 -7.79
CA ARG A 158 -4.31 -21.27 -6.66
C ARG A 158 -4.51 -20.36 -5.47
N ILE A 159 -5.65 -20.50 -4.80
CA ILE A 159 -5.98 -19.68 -3.64
C ILE A 159 -6.22 -20.61 -2.47
N ARG A 160 -5.54 -20.34 -1.36
CA ARG A 160 -5.83 -20.96 -0.08
C ARG A 160 -6.89 -20.12 0.62
N THR A 161 -8.01 -20.73 0.92
CA THR A 161 -9.13 -20.14 1.68
C THR A 161 -8.84 -20.23 3.18
N ASN A 162 -9.54 -19.44 3.98
CA ASN A 162 -9.33 -19.38 5.44
C ASN A 162 -9.61 -20.72 6.15
N ASP A 163 -10.52 -21.53 5.58
CA ASP A 163 -10.82 -22.90 6.02
C ASP A 163 -9.77 -23.96 5.58
N GLY A 164 -8.68 -23.52 4.92
CA GLY A 164 -7.57 -24.38 4.51
C GLY A 164 -7.75 -25.09 3.16
N ARG A 165 -8.91 -24.95 2.47
CA ARG A 165 -9.09 -25.51 1.13
C ARG A 165 -8.18 -24.79 0.12
N VAL A 166 -7.80 -25.50 -0.95
CA VAL A 166 -7.04 -24.92 -2.07
C VAL A 166 -7.90 -24.94 -3.33
N LEU A 167 -8.40 -23.77 -3.71
CA LEU A 167 -9.18 -23.58 -4.93
C LEU A 167 -8.25 -23.34 -6.12
N LYS A 168 -8.56 -24.02 -7.24
CA LYS A 168 -7.79 -23.93 -8.50
C LYS A 168 -8.66 -23.28 -9.56
N PHE A 169 -8.23 -22.14 -10.08
CA PHE A 169 -8.97 -21.39 -11.09
C PHE A 169 -8.29 -21.46 -12.46
N ARG A 170 -9.05 -21.88 -13.48
CA ARG A 170 -8.65 -21.82 -14.89
C ARG A 170 -8.81 -20.40 -15.41
N GLN A 171 -8.16 -20.07 -16.53
CA GLN A 171 -8.31 -18.73 -17.11
C GLN A 171 -9.77 -18.41 -17.47
N THR A 172 -10.53 -19.40 -17.93
CA THR A 172 -11.96 -19.30 -18.26
C THR A 172 -12.83 -19.03 -17.03
N ASP A 173 -12.43 -19.54 -15.86
CA ASP A 173 -13.08 -19.29 -14.56
C ASP A 173 -12.92 -17.82 -14.17
N LEU A 174 -11.68 -17.31 -14.27
CA LEU A 174 -11.34 -15.92 -13.95
C LEU A 174 -12.12 -14.92 -14.79
N HIS A 175 -12.41 -15.23 -16.06
CA HIS A 175 -13.19 -14.35 -16.95
C HIS A 175 -14.62 -14.10 -16.48
N LYS A 176 -15.13 -14.96 -15.58
CA LYS A 176 -16.45 -14.85 -14.98
C LYS A 176 -16.41 -14.31 -13.56
N ALA A 177 -15.21 -13.97 -13.04
CA ALA A 177 -15.06 -13.37 -11.73
C ALA A 177 -15.78 -12.02 -11.66
N ARG A 178 -16.55 -11.83 -10.59
CA ARG A 178 -17.28 -10.61 -10.30
C ARG A 178 -16.74 -10.02 -9.01
N PHE A 179 -16.39 -8.74 -9.02
CA PHE A 179 -15.99 -7.97 -7.86
C PHE A 179 -16.87 -6.73 -7.82
N LEU A 180 -17.62 -6.57 -6.73
CA LEU A 180 -18.55 -5.48 -6.53
C LEU A 180 -18.68 -5.18 -5.04
N MET A 181 -19.09 -3.96 -4.71
CA MET A 181 -19.54 -3.62 -3.38
C MET A 181 -21.01 -4.03 -3.26
N GLU A 182 -21.40 -4.64 -2.14
CA GLU A 182 -22.80 -4.99 -1.92
C GLU A 182 -23.64 -3.71 -1.71
N PRO A 183 -24.77 -3.55 -2.42
CA PRO A 183 -25.59 -2.33 -2.31
C PRO A 183 -26.01 -2.02 -0.87
N GLY A 184 -25.78 -0.79 -0.43
CA GLY A 184 -26.12 -0.35 0.93
C GLY A 184 -25.15 -0.83 2.02
N SER A 185 -24.03 -1.43 1.64
CA SER A 185 -22.95 -1.81 2.56
C SER A 185 -21.61 -1.17 2.18
N GLU A 186 -20.65 -1.18 3.09
CA GLU A 186 -19.24 -0.86 2.81
C GLU A 186 -18.39 -2.11 2.52
N HIS A 187 -19.04 -3.25 2.24
CA HIS A 187 -18.37 -4.53 2.09
C HIS A 187 -18.19 -4.94 0.63
N TRP A 188 -16.97 -5.38 0.31
CA TRP A 188 -16.64 -5.95 -0.99
C TRP A 188 -17.04 -7.41 -1.07
N VAL A 189 -17.61 -7.80 -2.19
CA VAL A 189 -17.95 -9.19 -2.51
C VAL A 189 -17.24 -9.57 -3.80
N VAL A 190 -16.48 -10.67 -3.76
CA VAL A 190 -15.95 -11.30 -4.97
C VAL A 190 -16.57 -12.67 -5.15
N SER A 191 -17.08 -12.92 -6.34
CA SER A 191 -17.66 -14.20 -6.71
C SER A 191 -17.01 -14.77 -7.95
N ILE A 192 -16.58 -16.02 -7.87
CA ILE A 192 -15.80 -16.70 -8.90
C ILE A 192 -16.41 -18.07 -9.15
N LYS A 193 -16.75 -18.33 -10.41
CA LYS A 193 -17.13 -19.68 -10.85
C LYS A 193 -15.87 -20.51 -11.05
N HIS A 194 -15.87 -21.76 -10.61
CA HIS A 194 -14.82 -22.74 -10.88
C HIS A 194 -15.44 -24.07 -11.32
N SER A 195 -14.61 -25.01 -11.75
CA SER A 195 -15.05 -26.33 -12.24
C SER A 195 -15.98 -27.14 -11.33
N LYS A 196 -16.00 -26.87 -10.02
CA LYS A 196 -16.79 -27.60 -9.01
C LYS A 196 -17.94 -26.79 -8.41
N GLY A 197 -18.16 -25.55 -8.83
CA GLY A 197 -19.16 -24.68 -8.22
C GLY A 197 -18.88 -23.19 -8.37
N LYS A 198 -19.52 -22.40 -7.50
CA LYS A 198 -19.32 -20.96 -7.38
C LYS A 198 -18.90 -20.70 -5.94
N GLU A 199 -17.78 -20.00 -5.77
CA GLU A 199 -17.34 -19.54 -4.46
C GLU A 199 -17.58 -18.03 -4.39
N THR A 200 -18.01 -17.56 -3.22
CA THR A 200 -18.20 -16.13 -2.92
C THR A 200 -17.40 -15.82 -1.66
N PHE A 201 -16.66 -14.72 -1.69
CA PHE A 201 -15.93 -14.20 -0.55
C PHE A 201 -16.37 -12.77 -0.28
N GLU A 202 -16.27 -12.36 0.97
CA GLU A 202 -16.77 -11.08 1.46
C GLU A 202 -15.68 -10.32 2.25
N GLY A 203 -15.82 -9.00 2.32
CA GLY A 203 -14.97 -8.11 3.10
C GLY A 203 -13.47 -8.25 2.79
N PRO A 204 -12.60 -8.36 3.82
CA PRO A 204 -11.16 -8.48 3.63
C PRO A 204 -10.73 -9.70 2.81
N GLU A 205 -11.45 -10.83 2.92
CA GLU A 205 -11.14 -12.02 2.14
C GLU A 205 -11.45 -11.79 0.66
N ALA A 206 -12.53 -11.07 0.33
CA ALA A 206 -12.83 -10.69 -1.05
C ALA A 206 -11.71 -9.85 -1.68
N MET A 207 -11.20 -8.87 -0.95
CA MET A 207 -10.10 -8.01 -1.40
C MET A 207 -8.82 -8.83 -1.62
N ARG A 208 -8.48 -9.72 -0.68
CA ARG A 208 -7.31 -10.61 -0.78
C ARG A 208 -7.41 -11.57 -1.95
N VAL A 209 -8.56 -12.20 -2.12
CA VAL A 209 -8.79 -13.11 -3.25
C VAL A 209 -8.65 -12.35 -4.56
N THR A 210 -9.25 -11.16 -4.66
CA THR A 210 -9.24 -10.33 -5.87
C THR A 210 -7.82 -9.86 -6.24
N SER A 211 -6.99 -9.49 -5.27
CA SER A 211 -5.59 -9.10 -5.52
C SER A 211 -4.77 -10.24 -6.13
N HIS A 212 -5.08 -11.50 -5.81
CA HIS A 212 -4.47 -12.67 -6.46
C HIS A 212 -5.02 -12.94 -7.87
N LEU A 213 -6.27 -12.56 -8.18
CA LEU A 213 -6.87 -12.79 -9.51
C LEU A 213 -6.40 -11.77 -10.55
N LEU A 214 -6.32 -10.50 -10.16
CA LEU A 214 -6.09 -9.38 -11.07
C LEU A 214 -4.82 -9.54 -11.92
N PRO A 215 -3.67 -10.02 -11.36
CA PRO A 215 -2.49 -10.26 -12.18
C PRO A 215 -2.70 -11.22 -13.35
N ALA A 216 -3.51 -12.26 -13.13
CA ALA A 216 -3.84 -13.24 -14.15
C ALA A 216 -4.86 -12.72 -15.18
N LEU A 217 -5.74 -11.80 -14.77
CA LEU A 217 -6.69 -11.11 -15.64
C LEU A 217 -6.04 -9.98 -16.47
N ASN A 218 -5.01 -9.33 -15.92
CA ASN A 218 -4.37 -8.14 -16.47
C ASN A 218 -3.08 -8.43 -17.27
N ARG A 219 -2.83 -9.69 -17.65
CA ARG A 219 -1.60 -10.06 -18.39
C ARG A 219 -1.31 -9.21 -19.61
N MET A 220 -2.33 -8.77 -20.34
CA MET A 220 -2.20 -7.95 -21.55
C MET A 220 -2.51 -6.45 -21.32
N ALA A 221 -2.94 -6.08 -20.11
CA ALA A 221 -3.46 -4.74 -19.83
C ALA A 221 -2.36 -3.67 -19.68
N GLY A 222 -1.10 -4.06 -19.45
CA GLY A 222 0.01 -3.15 -19.12
C GLY A 222 0.60 -2.34 -20.29
N SER A 223 -0.22 -1.67 -21.11
CA SER A 223 0.31 -0.68 -22.06
C SER A 223 0.74 0.60 -21.32
N LYS A 224 1.74 1.33 -21.82
CA LYS A 224 2.22 2.57 -21.18
C LYS A 224 1.08 3.55 -20.93
N ARG A 225 0.21 3.75 -21.94
CA ARG A 225 -0.99 4.59 -21.84
C ARG A 225 -1.96 4.08 -20.78
N ALA A 226 -2.30 2.79 -20.76
CA ALA A 226 -3.26 2.26 -19.79
C ALA A 226 -2.75 2.32 -18.35
N VAL A 227 -1.43 2.21 -18.14
CA VAL A 227 -0.82 2.41 -16.82
C VAL A 227 -0.89 3.88 -16.41
N GLN A 228 -0.59 4.82 -17.31
CA GLN A 228 -0.72 6.26 -17.04
C GLN A 228 -2.18 6.65 -16.71
N ASP A 229 -3.14 6.15 -17.49
CA ASP A 229 -4.57 6.38 -17.24
C ASP A 229 -5.02 5.78 -15.89
N ALA A 230 -4.46 4.63 -15.49
CA ALA A 230 -4.74 4.00 -14.19
C ALA A 230 -4.16 4.81 -13.02
N VAL A 231 -2.96 5.35 -13.18
CA VAL A 231 -2.32 6.23 -12.20
C VAL A 231 -3.15 7.49 -12.00
N ALA A 232 -3.51 8.16 -13.10
CA ALA A 232 -4.30 9.39 -13.06
C ALA A 232 -5.65 9.17 -12.35
N LYS A 233 -6.27 7.99 -12.50
CA LYS A 233 -7.50 7.63 -11.77
C LYS A 233 -7.31 7.61 -10.25
N ILE A 234 -6.22 7.00 -9.78
CA ILE A 234 -5.92 6.90 -8.34
C ILE A 234 -5.57 8.29 -7.78
N GLU A 235 -4.74 9.05 -8.51
CA GLU A 235 -4.40 10.42 -8.13
C GLU A 235 -5.63 11.34 -8.07
N THR A 236 -6.55 11.22 -9.03
CA THR A 236 -7.82 11.97 -9.02
C THR A 236 -8.69 11.61 -7.82
N ALA A 237 -8.64 10.35 -7.37
CA ALA A 237 -9.32 9.92 -6.16
C ALA A 237 -8.58 10.33 -4.86
N GLY A 238 -7.40 10.93 -4.97
CA GLY A 238 -6.53 11.34 -3.86
C GLY A 238 -5.58 10.23 -3.42
N ASP A 239 -6.11 9.04 -3.12
CA ASP A 239 -5.35 7.91 -2.60
C ASP A 239 -5.98 6.55 -3.02
N PRO A 240 -5.23 5.43 -2.90
CA PRO A 240 -5.74 4.09 -3.25
C PRO A 240 -7.00 3.65 -2.51
N GLU A 241 -7.14 4.01 -1.24
CA GLU A 241 -8.26 3.60 -0.40
C GLU A 241 -9.54 4.34 -0.80
N SER A 242 -9.42 5.65 -1.01
CA SER A 242 -10.46 6.51 -1.56
C SER A 242 -10.83 6.11 -2.98
N TYR A 243 -9.87 5.67 -3.81
CA TYR A 243 -10.17 5.06 -5.10
C TYR A 243 -11.03 3.81 -4.93
N LEU A 244 -10.68 2.89 -4.02
CA LEU A 244 -11.49 1.69 -3.78
C LEU A 244 -12.90 2.07 -3.33
N ARG A 245 -13.07 2.90 -2.29
CA ARG A 245 -14.41 3.36 -1.83
C ARG A 245 -15.29 3.86 -2.99
N ASN A 246 -14.70 4.64 -3.90
CA ASN A 246 -15.39 5.23 -5.04
C ASN A 246 -15.48 4.29 -6.26
N ALA A 247 -14.68 3.23 -6.33
CA ALA A 247 -14.67 2.30 -7.46
C ALA A 247 -16.01 1.59 -7.62
N SER A 248 -16.80 1.42 -6.54
CA SER A 248 -18.17 0.92 -6.61
C SER A 248 -19.05 1.73 -7.57
N ARG A 249 -18.88 3.07 -7.63
CA ARG A 249 -19.60 3.95 -8.55
C ARG A 249 -19.15 3.78 -10.01
N GLU A 250 -17.87 3.48 -10.25
CA GLU A 250 -17.39 3.13 -11.60
C GLU A 250 -17.88 1.74 -12.05
N LEU A 251 -18.14 0.85 -11.08
CA LEU A 251 -18.68 -0.49 -11.30
C LEU A 251 -20.21 -0.48 -11.44
N ASP A 252 -20.86 0.64 -11.08
CA ASP A 252 -22.29 0.87 -11.20
C ASP A 252 -22.65 1.27 -12.64
N PRO A 253 -23.51 0.50 -13.34
CA PRO A 253 -23.91 0.79 -14.71
C PRO A 253 -24.72 2.07 -14.88
N ASP A 254 -25.38 2.57 -13.83
CA ASP A 254 -26.22 3.77 -13.90
C ASP A 254 -25.39 5.07 -13.90
N ASN A 255 -24.13 5.01 -13.43
CA ASN A 255 -23.20 6.14 -13.35
C ASN A 255 -22.11 6.14 -14.45
N TRP A 256 -22.37 5.44 -15.55
CA TRP A 256 -21.41 5.22 -16.64
C TRP A 256 -21.04 6.50 -17.41
N GLN A 257 -19.74 6.73 -17.63
CA GLN A 257 -19.21 7.81 -18.49
C GLN A 257 -18.61 7.29 -19.82
N PRO A 258 -18.77 8.03 -20.94
CA PRO A 258 -18.12 7.72 -22.21
C PRO A 258 -16.59 7.64 -22.08
N GLY A 259 -15.97 6.59 -22.61
CA GLY A 259 -14.52 6.33 -22.50
C GLY A 259 -14.13 5.23 -21.50
N HIS A 260 -15.06 4.84 -20.61
CA HIS A 260 -14.87 3.75 -19.63
C HIS A 260 -15.39 2.37 -20.07
N GLY A 261 -15.56 2.13 -21.37
CA GLY A 261 -16.02 0.84 -21.91
C GLY A 261 -17.47 0.51 -21.48
N ARG A 262 -18.34 0.08 -22.39
CA ARG A 262 -19.75 -0.19 -22.02
C ARG A 262 -19.85 -1.35 -21.02
N PRO A 263 -20.64 -1.24 -19.94
CA PRO A 263 -21.16 -2.41 -19.24
C PRO A 263 -22.11 -3.12 -20.21
N LEU A 264 -21.57 -4.11 -20.94
CA LEU A 264 -22.39 -4.95 -21.79
C LEU A 264 -23.29 -5.82 -20.89
N PHE A 265 -24.58 -5.46 -20.87
CA PHE A 265 -25.77 -6.20 -20.43
C PHE A 265 -26.30 -5.94 -19.00
N PRO A 266 -27.63 -5.72 -18.85
CA PRO A 266 -28.31 -5.82 -17.56
C PRO A 266 -28.05 -7.19 -16.92
N GLY A 267 -27.67 -7.24 -15.64
CA GLY A 267 -27.47 -8.49 -14.87
C GLY A 267 -26.05 -9.09 -14.86
N LYS A 268 -25.05 -8.41 -15.43
CA LYS A 268 -23.62 -8.82 -15.38
C LYS A 268 -22.74 -7.80 -14.64
N LEU A 269 -23.27 -7.24 -13.56
CA LEU A 269 -22.58 -6.32 -12.66
C LEU A 269 -21.25 -6.89 -12.12
N GLY A 270 -20.25 -6.03 -12.00
CA GLY A 270 -18.96 -6.33 -11.36
C GLY A 270 -18.02 -7.29 -12.10
N VAL A 271 -18.29 -7.68 -13.36
CA VAL A 271 -17.41 -8.62 -14.08
C VAL A 271 -16.06 -7.96 -14.38
N ILE A 272 -15.02 -8.35 -13.63
CA ILE A 272 -13.71 -7.70 -13.66
C ILE A 272 -13.15 -7.62 -15.08
N ARG A 273 -13.19 -8.72 -15.84
CA ARG A 273 -12.64 -8.79 -17.22
C ARG A 273 -13.24 -7.75 -18.17
N LYS A 274 -14.48 -7.32 -17.94
CA LYS A 274 -15.18 -6.39 -18.83
C LYS A 274 -14.81 -4.93 -18.58
N LEU A 275 -14.18 -4.64 -17.45
CA LEU A 275 -13.69 -3.31 -17.13
C LEU A 275 -12.56 -2.90 -18.07
N PRO A 276 -12.44 -1.59 -18.37
CA PRO A 276 -11.29 -1.04 -19.10
C PRO A 276 -9.97 -1.49 -18.50
N ALA A 277 -8.96 -1.61 -19.36
CA ALA A 277 -7.61 -1.91 -18.88
C ALA A 277 -7.13 -0.92 -17.80
N PRO A 278 -7.34 0.42 -17.92
CA PRO A 278 -7.00 1.37 -16.87
C PRO A 278 -7.68 1.06 -15.52
N THR A 279 -9.00 0.86 -15.50
CA THR A 279 -9.75 0.56 -14.28
C THR A 279 -9.29 -0.75 -13.62
N ARG A 280 -9.01 -1.80 -14.40
CA ARG A 280 -8.49 -3.06 -13.84
C ARG A 280 -7.08 -2.93 -13.27
N LEU A 281 -6.24 -2.10 -13.89
CA LEU A 281 -4.89 -1.84 -13.39
C LEU A 281 -4.96 -0.98 -12.13
N ALA A 282 -5.83 0.04 -12.10
CA ALA A 282 -6.05 0.86 -10.92
C ALA A 282 -6.56 0.02 -9.73
N LEU A 283 -7.52 -0.88 -9.96
CA LEU A 283 -7.96 -1.86 -8.95
C LEU A 283 -6.82 -2.78 -8.50
N GLU A 284 -5.94 -3.21 -9.40
CA GLU A 284 -4.79 -4.06 -9.04
C GLU A 284 -3.78 -3.30 -8.17
N MET A 285 -3.46 -2.06 -8.55
CA MET A 285 -2.56 -1.18 -7.79
C MET A 285 -3.15 -0.88 -6.42
N ALA A 286 -4.42 -0.46 -6.37
CA ALA A 286 -5.05 -0.06 -5.12
C ALA A 286 -5.24 -1.21 -4.14
N LEU A 287 -5.64 -2.40 -4.62
CA LEU A 287 -5.73 -3.59 -3.76
C LEU A 287 -4.36 -4.08 -3.30
N HIS A 288 -3.30 -3.86 -4.08
CA HIS A 288 -1.95 -4.23 -3.66
C HIS A 288 -1.41 -3.27 -2.60
N GLU A 289 -1.55 -1.97 -2.81
CA GLU A 289 -1.20 -0.94 -1.81
C GLU A 289 -1.97 -1.16 -0.51
N GLU A 290 -3.28 -1.44 -0.56
CA GLU A 290 -4.07 -1.72 0.65
C GLU A 290 -3.61 -2.98 1.39
N GLN A 291 -3.13 -4.01 0.68
CA GLN A 291 -2.57 -5.20 1.32
C GLN A 291 -1.19 -4.95 1.93
N GLU A 292 -0.32 -4.21 1.24
CA GLU A 292 0.96 -3.78 1.78
C GLU A 292 0.74 -2.90 3.02
N MET A 293 -0.25 -2.01 2.96
CA MET A 293 -0.62 -1.15 4.08
C MET A 293 -1.16 -1.96 5.25
N ARG A 294 -2.13 -2.87 5.06
CA ARG A 294 -2.62 -3.72 6.15
C ARG A 294 -1.56 -4.58 6.80
N ALA A 295 -0.60 -5.08 6.02
CA ALA A 295 0.53 -5.82 6.57
C ALA A 295 1.39 -4.94 7.49
N LEU A 296 1.53 -3.65 7.17
CA LEU A 296 2.27 -2.68 7.97
C LEU A 296 1.44 -2.07 9.11
N MET A 297 0.11 -1.97 8.97
CA MET A 297 -0.80 -1.41 9.98
C MET A 297 -0.80 -2.21 11.28
N GLY A 298 -0.68 -3.55 11.22
CA GLY A 298 -0.54 -4.36 12.43
C GLY A 298 0.67 -3.91 13.27
N GLU A 299 1.80 -3.65 12.61
CA GLU A 299 3.01 -3.15 13.26
C GLU A 299 2.84 -1.70 13.74
N LEU A 300 2.13 -0.85 12.99
CA LEU A 300 1.89 0.55 13.37
C LEU A 300 1.07 0.69 14.66
N VAL A 301 0.04 -0.14 14.85
CA VAL A 301 -0.78 -0.10 16.08
C VAL A 301 0.05 -0.42 17.32
N GLU A 302 0.93 -1.42 17.24
CA GLU A 302 1.84 -1.76 18.33
C GLU A 302 2.84 -0.63 18.59
N LEU A 303 3.37 -0.01 17.54
CA LEU A 303 4.27 1.14 17.64
C LEU A 303 3.58 2.37 18.25
N GLU A 304 2.32 2.64 17.93
CA GLU A 304 1.54 3.75 18.51
C GLU A 304 1.33 3.58 20.01
N LEU A 305 0.98 2.37 20.45
CA LEU A 305 0.83 2.07 21.87
C LEU A 305 2.17 2.21 22.61
N ALA A 306 3.25 1.70 22.03
CA ALA A 306 4.59 1.80 22.61
C ALA A 306 5.12 3.25 22.64
N TRP A 307 4.81 4.05 21.62
CA TRP A 307 5.13 5.47 21.58
C TRP A 307 4.46 6.24 22.72
N ARG A 308 3.16 6.02 22.95
CA ARG A 308 2.43 6.70 24.05
C ARG A 308 3.05 6.42 25.41
N GLU A 309 3.48 5.17 25.65
CA GLU A 309 4.17 4.80 26.88
C GLU A 309 5.56 5.46 26.97
N ALA A 310 6.34 5.43 25.89
CA ALA A 310 7.66 6.04 25.84
C ALA A 310 7.63 7.56 26.02
N GLU A 311 6.63 8.22 25.46
CA GLU A 311 6.38 9.65 25.61
C GLU A 311 6.00 10.01 27.04
N ALA A 312 5.17 9.20 27.71
CA ALA A 312 4.87 9.38 29.13
C ALA A 312 6.15 9.34 29.98
N ILE A 313 7.05 8.38 29.71
CA ILE A 313 8.35 8.28 30.40
C ILE A 313 9.24 9.50 30.11
N ALA A 314 9.30 9.93 28.84
CA ALA A 314 10.09 11.10 28.46
C ALA A 314 9.59 12.39 29.14
N ASN A 315 8.26 12.59 29.22
CA ASN A 315 7.68 13.73 29.92
C ASN A 315 8.01 13.73 31.42
N ILE A 316 8.05 12.55 32.06
CA ILE A 316 8.49 12.43 33.46
C ILE A 316 9.96 12.86 33.57
N ALA A 317 10.83 12.38 32.67
CA ALA A 317 12.25 12.72 32.69
C ALA A 317 12.49 14.22 32.46
N ASP A 318 11.76 14.85 31.54
CA ASP A 318 11.85 16.28 31.26
C ASP A 318 11.45 17.12 32.49
N ASN A 319 10.41 16.70 33.22
CA ASN A 319 9.91 17.41 34.40
C ASN A 319 10.71 17.14 35.68
N MET A 320 11.56 16.10 35.73
CA MET A 320 12.34 15.75 36.92
C MET A 320 13.45 16.75 37.25
N PHE A 321 13.91 17.54 36.28
CA PHE A 321 15.01 18.49 36.43
C PHE A 321 14.57 19.96 36.45
N VAL A 322 13.27 20.23 36.40
CA VAL A 322 12.72 21.58 36.51
C VAL A 322 12.31 21.82 37.97
N PRO A 323 12.97 22.75 38.70
CA PRO A 323 12.52 23.14 40.03
C PRO A 323 11.10 23.72 39.94
N LYS A 324 10.25 23.43 40.94
CA LYS A 324 8.86 23.91 40.95
C LYS A 324 8.75 25.43 40.81
N GLU A 325 9.73 26.18 41.31
CA GLU A 325 9.74 27.64 41.18
C GLU A 325 9.89 28.11 39.72
N VAL A 326 10.57 27.33 38.88
CA VAL A 326 10.77 27.63 37.45
C VAL A 326 9.50 27.32 36.66
N ASP A 327 8.81 26.22 36.95
CA ASP A 327 7.52 25.91 36.33
C ASP A 327 6.47 26.97 36.67
N GLU A 328 6.37 27.38 37.94
CA GLU A 328 5.48 28.46 38.38
C GLU A 328 5.83 29.82 37.77
N PHE A 329 7.11 30.07 37.48
CA PHE A 329 7.56 31.26 36.78
C PHE A 329 7.15 31.24 35.30
N ILE A 330 7.39 30.13 34.60
CA ILE A 330 7.02 29.96 33.18
C ILE A 330 5.50 30.07 33.01
N GLU A 331 4.72 29.44 33.89
CA GLU A 331 3.26 29.44 33.78
C GLU A 331 2.65 30.83 34.03
N ARG A 332 3.21 31.59 34.98
CA ARG A 332 2.81 32.99 35.22
C ARG A 332 3.07 33.87 33.99
N HIS A 333 4.23 33.72 33.35
CA HIS A 333 4.58 34.53 32.20
C HIS A 333 3.86 34.08 30.92
N ARG A 334 3.55 32.79 30.77
CA ARG A 334 2.73 32.26 29.67
C ARG A 334 1.31 32.83 29.73
N ARG A 335 0.70 32.91 30.91
CA ARG A 335 -0.63 33.54 31.10
C ARG A 335 -0.61 35.03 30.82
N ALA A 336 0.42 35.75 31.28
CA ALA A 336 0.56 37.18 31.01
C ALA A 336 0.65 37.49 29.50
N VAL A 337 1.38 36.66 28.73
CA VAL A 337 1.47 36.80 27.27
C VAL A 337 0.15 36.46 26.56
N GLN A 338 -0.59 35.46 27.05
CA GLN A 338 -1.91 35.11 26.49
C GLN A 338 -2.97 36.18 26.78
N ASP A 339 -2.96 36.77 27.99
CA ASP A 339 -3.87 37.86 28.36
C ASP A 339 -3.58 39.11 27.50
N ASP A 340 -2.31 39.46 27.29
CA ASP A 340 -1.90 40.61 26.46
C ASP A 340 -2.28 40.43 24.97
N GLN A 341 -2.16 39.21 24.44
CA GLN A 341 -2.65 38.88 23.08
C GLN A 341 -4.18 38.92 22.98
N SER A 342 -4.90 38.53 24.03
CA SER A 342 -6.36 38.54 24.05
C SER A 342 -6.94 39.95 24.15
N ASP A 343 -6.28 40.85 24.87
CA ASP A 343 -6.65 42.27 24.94
C ASP A 343 -6.33 43.00 23.63
N ALA A 344 -5.21 42.68 22.98
CA ALA A 344 -4.90 43.21 21.64
C ALA A 344 -5.97 42.81 20.59
N LEU A 345 -6.51 41.60 20.66
CA LEU A 345 -7.60 41.13 19.78
C LEU A 345 -8.94 41.81 20.08
N ARG A 346 -9.23 42.12 21.35
CA ARG A 346 -10.46 42.84 21.75
C ARG A 346 -10.48 44.32 21.37
N VAL A 347 -9.31 44.96 21.31
CA VAL A 347 -9.19 46.35 20.83
C VAL A 347 -9.44 46.44 19.33
N HIS A 348 -9.06 45.41 18.57
CA HIS A 348 -9.24 45.39 17.12
C HIS A 348 -10.69 45.19 16.66
N ASP A 349 -11.53 44.55 17.48
CA ASP A 349 -12.95 44.23 17.20
C ASP A 349 -13.93 45.36 17.61
N ARG A 350 -13.40 46.45 18.20
CA ARG A 350 -14.16 47.64 18.60
C ARG A 350 -13.85 48.88 17.74
N SER A 351 -13.11 48.71 16.64
CA SER A 351 -12.70 49.79 15.73
C SER A 351 -13.55 49.86 14.47
#